data_AF-A0A355QF47-F1
#
_entry.id   AF-A0A355QF47-F1
#
_cell.length_a   1.000
_cell.length_b   1.000
_cell.length_c   1.000
_cell.angle_alpha   90.00
_cell.angle_beta   90.00
_cell.angle_gamma   90.00
#
_symmetry.space_group_name_H-M   'P 1'
#
loop_
_entity.id
_entity.type
_entity.pdbx_description
1 polymer ?
#
loop_
_entity_poly.entity_id
_entity_poly.type
_entity_poly.pdbx_seq_one_letter_code
_entity_poly.pdbx_strand_id
1 'polypeptide(L)'
;TGPAFEGAQISAGQRATPGAIERVRIDPETGEPRIRVLGVEPWSDEPGFDEAVAQTGVTGICGSGIIEVVAEMYLAGLMTADGVIGGADTRSSPRIEPDGRTFAYLLHGPDDGPRILITQNDVRAIQLAKAALYAGIRLLMDHLGVDRLDGIALAGAFGSHIDTVRATVLGLIPDCVPSEVVAVGNAAGAGAAIALLSGAARREIQEVVGDIEKIETALEPAFQEHFVDAMAVPHRTADYPGLSTVLDLPEHPSTGGATENRRRRRRPRREEASQ
;
A
#
# COMPACT_ATOMS: atom_id res chain seq x y z
N THR A 1 6.03 -10.33 -0.85
CA THR A 1 5.28 -9.35 -0.04
C THR A 1 5.35 -9.59 1.45
N GLY A 2 5.71 -10.78 1.95
CA GLY A 2 5.80 -11.03 3.40
C GLY A 2 4.41 -11.02 4.08
N PRO A 3 4.31 -11.48 5.34
CA PRO A 3 3.03 -11.72 6.00
C PRO A 3 2.36 -10.46 6.60
N ALA A 4 2.99 -9.29 6.46
CA ALA A 4 2.54 -8.02 7.06
C ALA A 4 1.09 -7.65 6.69
N PHE A 5 0.73 -7.89 5.43
CA PHE A 5 -0.62 -7.63 4.91
C PHE A 5 -1.68 -8.65 5.35
N GLU A 6 -1.27 -9.75 5.97
CA GLU A 6 -2.17 -10.74 6.57
C GLU A 6 -2.36 -10.51 8.07
N GLY A 7 -1.87 -9.38 8.58
CA GLY A 7 -1.88 -9.02 10.00
C GLY A 7 -0.79 -9.72 10.82
N ALA A 8 0.04 -10.55 10.20
CA ALA A 8 1.16 -11.20 10.87
C ALA A 8 2.39 -10.27 10.85
N GLN A 9 3.06 -10.14 12.00
CA GLN A 9 4.16 -9.18 12.25
C GLN A 9 3.75 -7.71 12.41
N ILE A 10 2.46 -7.46 12.64
CA ILE A 10 1.96 -6.14 13.04
C ILE A 10 1.49 -6.23 14.50
N SER A 11 1.85 -5.24 15.31
CA SER A 11 1.68 -5.24 16.77
C SER A 11 0.23 -5.48 17.20
N ALA A 12 -0.71 -4.78 16.57
CA ALA A 12 -2.16 -4.97 16.77
C ALA A 12 -2.82 -5.75 15.62
N GLY A 13 -2.02 -6.44 14.79
CA GLY A 13 -2.47 -7.13 13.60
C GLY A 13 -3.26 -8.40 13.91
N GLN A 14 -4.36 -8.60 13.21
CA GLN A 14 -5.11 -9.84 13.23
C GLN A 14 -5.70 -10.20 11.87
N ARG A 15 -6.21 -11.43 11.74
CA ARG A 15 -6.97 -11.84 10.56
C ARG A 15 -8.27 -11.04 10.45
N ALA A 16 -8.82 -10.98 9.24
CA ALA A 16 -10.13 -10.38 9.01
C ALA A 16 -11.24 -11.24 9.65
N THR A 17 -11.52 -10.97 10.93
CA THR A 17 -12.57 -11.58 11.74
C THR A 17 -13.38 -10.50 12.45
N PRO A 18 -14.62 -10.79 12.92
CA PRO A 18 -15.40 -9.84 13.70
C PRO A 18 -14.57 -9.21 14.83
N GLY A 19 -14.69 -7.89 15.00
CA GLY A 19 -13.86 -7.10 15.92
C GLY A 19 -12.57 -6.54 15.32
N ALA A 20 -12.17 -6.94 14.11
CA ALA A 20 -11.03 -6.34 13.40
C ALA A 20 -11.42 -5.00 12.75
N ILE A 21 -10.60 -3.97 12.92
CA ILE A 21 -10.69 -2.74 12.13
C ILE A 21 -10.37 -3.07 10.66
N GLU A 22 -11.29 -2.72 9.77
CA GLU A 22 -11.17 -2.96 8.32
C GLU A 22 -11.09 -1.69 7.47
N ARG A 23 -11.62 -0.57 7.98
CA ARG A 23 -11.55 0.76 7.35
C ARG A 23 -11.04 1.79 8.33
N VAL A 24 -10.27 2.74 7.82
CA VAL A 24 -9.75 3.88 8.59
C VAL A 24 -9.84 5.14 7.75
N ARG A 25 -10.32 6.24 8.35
CA ARG A 25 -10.19 7.59 7.79
C ARG A 25 -9.62 8.49 8.87
N ILE A 26 -8.66 9.34 8.50
CA ILE A 26 -8.07 10.30 9.43
C ILE A 26 -8.41 11.70 8.94
N ASP A 27 -8.98 12.50 9.81
CA ASP A 27 -9.24 13.90 9.52
C ASP A 27 -7.89 14.65 9.36
N PRO A 28 -7.63 15.30 8.21
CA PRO A 28 -6.33 15.91 7.93
C PRO A 28 -6.06 17.17 8.78
N GLU A 29 -7.10 17.82 9.30
CA GLU A 29 -6.98 19.05 10.07
C GLU A 29 -6.73 18.78 11.55
N THR A 30 -7.27 17.68 12.09
CA THR A 30 -7.25 17.33 13.52
C THR A 30 -6.36 16.13 13.80
N GLY A 31 -6.21 15.21 12.85
CA GLY A 31 -5.52 13.92 13.01
C GLY A 31 -6.35 12.89 13.78
N GLU A 32 -7.65 13.14 13.94
CA GLU A 32 -8.57 12.25 14.63
C GLU A 32 -9.02 11.12 13.70
N PRO A 33 -8.92 9.85 14.12
CA PRO A 33 -9.34 8.73 13.31
C PRO A 33 -10.83 8.45 13.50
N ARG A 34 -11.48 8.01 12.43
CA ARG A 34 -12.69 7.20 12.51
C ARG A 34 -12.46 5.85 11.86
N ILE A 35 -13.03 4.82 12.45
CA ILE A 35 -12.78 3.43 12.08
C ILE A 35 -14.09 2.71 11.77
N ARG A 36 -14.00 1.68 10.94
CA ARG A 36 -15.07 0.69 10.76
C ARG A 36 -14.54 -0.69 11.09
N VAL A 37 -15.35 -1.46 11.81
CA VAL A 37 -15.04 -2.82 12.24
C VAL A 37 -15.73 -3.82 11.32
N LEU A 38 -15.06 -4.93 11.03
CA LEU A 38 -15.58 -5.98 10.15
C LEU A 38 -16.95 -6.48 10.66
N GLY A 39 -17.97 -6.37 9.81
CA GLY A 39 -19.34 -6.77 10.12
C GLY A 39 -20.16 -5.73 10.90
N VAL A 40 -19.62 -4.52 11.09
CA VAL A 40 -20.30 -3.39 11.72
C VAL A 40 -20.51 -2.30 10.66
N GLU A 41 -21.75 -1.86 10.47
CA GLU A 41 -22.11 -0.81 9.51
C GLU A 41 -21.70 0.61 9.95
N PRO A 42 -22.05 1.09 11.16
CA PRO A 42 -21.71 2.46 11.57
C PRO A 42 -20.20 2.66 11.70
N TRP A 43 -19.74 3.87 11.41
CA TRP A 43 -18.40 4.32 11.77
C TRP A 43 -18.31 4.63 13.27
N SER A 44 -17.09 4.66 13.81
CA SER A 44 -16.86 4.92 15.25
C SER A 44 -17.33 6.29 15.75
N ASP A 45 -17.53 7.26 14.86
CA ASP A 45 -18.07 8.59 15.13
C ASP A 45 -19.59 8.69 14.92
N GLU A 46 -20.25 7.59 14.54
CA GLU A 46 -21.67 7.55 14.25
C GLU A 46 -22.50 6.91 15.39
N PRO A 47 -23.76 7.33 15.59
CA PRO A 47 -24.64 6.74 16.60
C PRO A 47 -24.83 5.23 16.39
N GLY A 48 -24.79 4.47 17.48
CA GLY A 48 -25.01 3.02 17.48
C GLY A 48 -23.74 2.17 17.27
N PHE A 49 -22.57 2.78 17.05
CA PHE A 49 -21.31 2.05 16.97
C PHE A 49 -21.01 1.25 18.23
N ASP A 50 -21.05 1.90 19.40
CA ASP A 50 -20.74 1.26 20.69
C ASP A 50 -21.63 0.04 20.97
N GLU A 51 -22.93 0.14 20.64
CA GLU A 51 -23.88 -0.96 20.77
C GLU A 51 -23.57 -2.10 19.78
N ALA A 52 -23.20 -1.75 18.54
CA ALA A 52 -22.87 -2.73 17.50
C ALA A 52 -21.57 -3.49 17.79
N VAL A 53 -20.58 -2.85 18.44
CA VAL A 53 -19.33 -3.51 18.86
C VAL A 53 -19.40 -4.11 20.26
N ALA A 54 -20.50 -3.95 21.01
CA ALA A 54 -20.57 -4.38 22.41
C ALA A 54 -20.27 -5.88 22.63
N GLN A 55 -20.61 -6.74 21.66
CA GLN A 55 -20.37 -8.18 21.75
C GLN A 55 -18.98 -8.61 21.27
N THR A 56 -18.47 -7.98 20.20
CA THR A 56 -17.20 -8.39 19.57
C THR A 56 -16.00 -7.60 20.06
N GLY A 57 -16.24 -6.38 20.56
CA GLY A 57 -15.23 -5.36 20.84
C GLY A 57 -14.53 -4.87 19.57
N VAL A 58 -13.52 -4.02 19.78
CA VAL A 58 -12.51 -3.66 18.78
C VAL A 58 -11.20 -4.30 19.25
N THR A 59 -10.78 -5.38 18.59
CA THR A 59 -9.77 -6.31 19.14
C THR A 59 -8.43 -6.23 18.44
N GLY A 60 -8.39 -5.61 17.27
CA GLY A 60 -7.18 -5.44 16.48
C GLY A 60 -7.50 -4.85 15.12
N ILE A 61 -6.56 -4.94 14.20
CA ILE A 61 -6.65 -4.37 12.86
C ILE A 61 -6.26 -5.42 11.81
N CYS A 62 -7.05 -5.54 10.76
CA CYS A 62 -6.76 -6.47 9.66
C CYS A 62 -5.94 -5.80 8.54
N GLY A 63 -5.55 -6.60 7.55
CA GLY A 63 -4.71 -6.14 6.43
C GLY A 63 -5.22 -4.88 5.72
N SER A 64 -6.53 -4.81 5.42
CA SER A 64 -7.12 -3.63 4.77
C SER A 64 -7.05 -2.40 5.69
N GLY A 65 -7.32 -2.57 6.98
CA GLY A 65 -7.19 -1.49 7.96
C GLY A 65 -5.77 -0.98 8.07
N ILE A 66 -4.76 -1.86 8.03
CA ILE A 66 -3.34 -1.47 8.08
C ILE A 66 -2.92 -0.66 6.85
N ILE A 67 -3.40 -1.03 5.66
CA ILE A 67 -3.14 -0.25 4.45
C ILE A 67 -3.74 1.14 4.58
N GLU A 68 -5.01 1.21 4.98
CA GLU A 68 -5.73 2.46 5.11
C GLU A 68 -5.11 3.36 6.18
N VAL A 69 -4.77 2.86 7.37
CA VAL A 69 -4.20 3.72 8.42
C VAL A 69 -2.85 4.30 8.02
N VAL A 70 -1.96 3.53 7.38
CA VAL A 70 -0.64 4.04 6.96
C VAL A 70 -0.80 5.06 5.83
N ALA A 71 -1.70 4.81 4.88
CA ALA A 71 -2.01 5.76 3.82
C ALA A 71 -2.62 7.06 4.38
N GLU A 72 -3.60 6.95 5.28
CA GLU A 72 -4.30 8.09 5.88
C GLU A 72 -3.38 8.88 6.83
N MET A 73 -2.45 8.23 7.54
CA MET A 73 -1.43 8.93 8.34
C MET A 73 -0.51 9.77 7.47
N TYR A 74 -0.15 9.29 6.27
CA TYR A 74 0.60 10.08 5.30
C TYR A 74 -0.22 11.26 4.77
N LEU A 75 -1.47 11.01 4.33
CA LEU A 75 -2.36 12.06 3.82
C LEU A 75 -2.66 13.15 4.86
N ALA A 76 -2.85 12.76 6.13
CA ALA A 76 -3.07 13.68 7.23
C ALA A 76 -1.78 14.36 7.73
N GLY A 77 -0.63 14.12 7.10
CA GLY A 77 0.65 14.73 7.50
C GLY A 77 1.12 14.32 8.90
N LEU A 78 0.71 13.16 9.41
CA LEU A 78 1.14 12.58 10.70
C LEU A 78 2.41 11.73 10.55
N MET A 79 2.77 11.41 9.32
CA MET A 79 3.91 10.58 8.95
C MET A 79 4.62 11.18 7.74
N THR A 80 5.95 11.17 7.75
CA THR A 80 6.74 11.59 6.58
C THR A 80 6.61 10.60 5.43
N ALA A 81 6.98 11.01 4.21
CA ALA A 81 7.05 10.10 3.07
C ALA A 81 8.00 8.90 3.31
N ASP A 82 9.06 9.08 4.11
CA ASP A 82 9.96 7.98 4.52
C ASP A 82 9.37 7.08 5.62
N GLY A 83 8.12 7.30 6.03
CA GLY A 83 7.42 6.48 7.00
C GLY A 83 7.76 6.79 8.45
N VAL A 84 8.25 7.99 8.78
CA VAL A 84 8.56 8.38 10.17
C VAL A 84 7.32 8.99 10.81
N ILE A 85 6.80 8.35 11.85
CA ILE A 85 5.65 8.86 12.62
C ILE A 85 6.10 10.06 13.46
N GLY A 86 5.39 11.19 13.36
CA GLY A 86 5.77 12.42 14.08
C GLY A 86 7.15 12.95 13.67
N GLY A 87 7.58 12.69 12.44
CA GLY A 87 8.88 13.14 11.91
C GLY A 87 8.95 14.65 11.69
N ALA A 88 10.10 15.12 11.24
CA ALA A 88 10.26 16.52 10.84
C ALA A 88 9.19 16.92 9.80
N ASP A 89 8.66 18.14 9.93
CA ASP A 89 7.64 18.72 9.05
C ASP A 89 6.28 17.99 9.04
N THR A 90 6.06 17.06 9.97
CA THR A 90 4.72 16.50 10.24
C THR A 90 3.93 17.38 11.21
N ARG A 91 2.60 17.31 11.14
CA ARG A 91 1.73 18.01 12.09
C ARG A 91 1.76 17.33 13.46
N SER A 92 1.61 18.13 14.51
CA SER A 92 1.38 17.58 15.84
C SER A 92 -0.02 16.97 15.93
N SER A 93 -0.17 15.92 16.73
CA SER A 93 -1.46 15.32 17.04
C SER A 93 -1.44 14.77 18.46
N PRO A 94 -2.53 14.93 19.24
CA PRO A 94 -2.65 14.32 20.57
C PRO A 94 -2.68 12.78 20.50
N ARG A 95 -2.91 12.21 19.31
CA ARG A 95 -2.87 10.76 19.06
C ARG A 95 -1.46 10.23 18.84
N ILE A 96 -0.45 11.08 18.64
CA ILE A 96 0.95 10.66 18.52
C ILE A 96 1.58 10.64 19.91
N GLU A 97 2.08 9.48 20.32
CA GLU A 97 2.68 9.29 21.64
C GLU A 97 4.08 8.67 21.58
N PRO A 98 4.94 8.95 22.57
CA PRO A 98 6.26 8.33 22.66
C PRO A 98 6.15 6.80 22.80
N ASP A 99 6.92 6.09 21.98
CA ASP A 99 7.11 4.63 22.05
C ASP A 99 8.61 4.33 22.02
N GLY A 100 9.20 4.25 23.21
CA GLY A 100 10.65 4.09 23.40
C GLY A 100 11.46 5.25 22.81
N ARG A 101 12.17 4.98 21.71
CA ARG A 101 12.99 5.98 20.98
C ARG A 101 12.27 6.55 19.75
N THR A 102 11.04 6.11 19.51
CA THR A 102 10.21 6.44 18.36
C THR A 102 8.84 6.94 18.84
N PHE A 103 7.91 7.10 17.92
CA PHE A 103 6.52 7.44 18.21
C PHE A 103 5.58 6.36 17.66
N ALA A 104 4.41 6.27 18.27
CA ALA A 104 3.28 5.47 17.79
C ALA A 104 2.05 6.38 17.62
N TYR A 105 1.13 5.95 16.75
CA TYR A 105 -0.16 6.61 16.56
C TYR A 105 -1.28 5.79 17.21
N LEU A 106 -2.04 6.41 18.12
CA LEU A 106 -3.20 5.82 18.76
C LEU A 106 -4.40 5.82 17.80
N LEU A 107 -4.64 4.68 17.16
CA LEU A 107 -5.76 4.50 16.24
C LEU A 107 -7.09 4.31 16.98
N HIS A 108 -7.09 3.51 18.03
CA HIS A 108 -8.29 3.25 18.83
C HIS A 108 -7.93 2.86 20.26
N GLY A 109 -8.81 3.18 21.21
CA GLY A 109 -8.72 2.75 22.60
C GLY A 109 -9.28 3.81 23.55
N PRO A 110 -10.17 3.43 24.49
CA PRO A 110 -10.50 4.29 25.63
C PRO A 110 -9.33 4.33 26.63
N ASP A 111 -9.38 5.26 27.60
CA ASP A 111 -8.33 5.41 28.62
C ASP A 111 -8.04 4.10 29.40
N ASP A 112 -9.06 3.24 29.57
CA ASP A 112 -9.02 2.03 30.39
C ASP A 112 -9.16 0.70 29.60
N GLY A 113 -9.01 0.72 28.27
CA GLY A 113 -9.20 -0.45 27.39
C GLY A 113 -7.98 -0.86 26.58
N PRO A 114 -8.05 -1.98 25.82
CA PRO A 114 -6.98 -2.38 24.92
C PRO A 114 -6.78 -1.31 23.84
N ARG A 115 -5.56 -0.77 23.81
CA ARG A 115 -5.16 0.30 22.89
C ARG A 115 -4.62 -0.34 21.60
N ILE A 116 -5.14 0.13 20.48
CA ILE A 116 -4.67 -0.21 19.14
C ILE A 116 -3.74 0.92 18.70
N LEU A 117 -2.45 0.64 18.81
CA LEU A 117 -1.36 1.52 18.40
C LEU A 117 -0.81 1.06 17.05
N ILE A 118 -0.49 2.03 16.19
CA ILE A 118 0.33 1.82 15.00
C ILE A 118 1.73 2.27 15.36
N THR A 119 2.64 1.31 15.51
CA THR A 119 4.02 1.57 15.92
C THR A 119 4.90 1.90 14.72
N GLN A 120 6.07 2.47 14.98
CA GLN A 120 7.06 2.71 13.95
C GLN A 120 7.51 1.40 13.26
N ASN A 121 7.58 0.29 14.00
CA ASN A 121 7.96 -1.01 13.43
C ASN A 121 6.88 -1.58 12.51
N ASP A 122 5.60 -1.34 12.82
CA ASP A 122 4.48 -1.73 11.96
C ASP A 122 4.57 -1.03 10.60
N VAL A 123 4.83 0.28 10.62
CA VAL A 123 5.06 1.07 9.39
C VAL A 123 6.25 0.50 8.59
N ARG A 124 7.36 0.13 9.25
CA ARG A 124 8.52 -0.45 8.56
C ARG A 124 8.20 -1.81 7.93
N ALA A 125 7.46 -2.66 8.62
CA ALA A 125 7.03 -3.95 8.08
C ALA A 125 6.19 -3.77 6.81
N ILE A 126 5.27 -2.80 6.82
CA ILE A 126 4.43 -2.47 5.67
C ILE A 126 5.21 -1.85 4.52
N GLN A 127 6.16 -0.96 4.81
CA GLN A 127 7.04 -0.40 3.77
C GLN A 127 7.84 -1.49 3.06
N LEU A 128 8.42 -2.45 3.79
CA LEU A 128 9.13 -3.58 3.19
C LEU A 128 8.20 -4.44 2.31
N ALA A 129 6.98 -4.69 2.80
CA ALA A 129 6.00 -5.50 2.11
C ALA A 129 5.52 -4.85 0.80
N LYS A 130 5.16 -3.55 0.84
CA LYS A 130 4.70 -2.81 -0.33
C LYS A 130 5.82 -2.53 -1.33
N ALA A 131 7.03 -2.23 -0.86
CA ALA A 131 8.19 -2.01 -1.72
C ALA A 131 8.53 -3.26 -2.55
N ALA A 132 8.43 -4.45 -1.95
CA ALA A 132 8.64 -5.71 -2.68
C ALA A 132 7.62 -5.92 -3.80
N LEU A 133 6.34 -5.59 -3.56
CA LEU A 133 5.30 -5.74 -4.58
C LEU A 133 5.51 -4.74 -5.72
N TYR A 134 5.68 -3.47 -5.37
CA TYR A 134 5.88 -2.40 -6.34
C TYR A 134 7.11 -2.65 -7.20
N ALA A 135 8.25 -3.04 -6.59
CA ALA A 135 9.48 -3.34 -7.32
C ALA A 135 9.31 -4.49 -8.31
N GLY A 136 8.54 -5.53 -7.93
CA GLY A 136 8.19 -6.61 -8.85
C GLY A 136 7.37 -6.11 -10.04
N ILE A 137 6.35 -5.28 -9.81
CA ILE A 137 5.53 -4.72 -10.90
C ILE A 137 6.38 -3.84 -11.82
N ARG A 138 7.18 -2.93 -11.25
CA ARG A 138 8.06 -2.04 -12.03
C ARG A 138 9.08 -2.79 -12.86
N LEU A 139 9.66 -3.86 -12.31
CA LEU A 139 10.59 -4.73 -13.05
C LEU A 139 9.91 -5.41 -14.25
N LEU A 140 8.67 -5.87 -14.10
CA LEU A 140 7.90 -6.41 -15.22
C LEU A 140 7.57 -5.34 -16.26
N MET A 141 7.23 -4.12 -15.82
CA MET A 141 7.03 -2.99 -16.73
C MET A 141 8.31 -2.66 -17.53
N ASP A 142 9.49 -2.75 -16.91
CA ASP A 142 10.77 -2.55 -17.61
C ASP A 142 11.00 -3.62 -18.70
N HIS A 143 10.71 -4.89 -18.39
CA HIS A 143 10.83 -5.99 -19.36
C HIS A 143 9.85 -5.83 -20.55
N LEU A 144 8.65 -5.32 -20.27
CA LEU A 144 7.65 -5.02 -21.29
C LEU A 144 7.93 -3.70 -22.04
N GLY A 145 8.89 -2.89 -21.56
CA GLY A 145 9.19 -1.57 -22.14
C GLY A 145 8.04 -0.57 -22.00
N VAL A 146 7.24 -0.68 -20.94
CA VAL A 146 6.07 0.19 -20.68
C VAL A 146 6.30 1.09 -19.47
N ASP A 147 5.76 2.30 -19.56
CA ASP A 147 5.82 3.27 -18.46
C ASP A 147 4.48 3.50 -17.77
N ARG A 148 3.38 3.02 -18.37
CA ARG A 148 2.01 3.18 -17.87
C ARG A 148 1.25 1.87 -17.94
N LEU A 149 0.30 1.70 -17.03
CA LEU A 149 -0.62 0.58 -16.98
C LEU A 149 -2.01 1.07 -17.37
N ASP A 150 -2.69 0.32 -18.24
CA ASP A 150 -4.07 0.61 -18.63
C ASP A 150 -5.07 0.23 -17.52
N GLY A 151 -4.75 -0.79 -16.72
CA GLY A 151 -5.57 -1.24 -15.61
C GLY A 151 -4.83 -2.20 -14.67
N ILE A 152 -5.35 -2.36 -13.45
CA ILE A 152 -4.76 -3.20 -12.41
C ILE A 152 -5.87 -4.03 -11.75
N ALA A 153 -5.76 -5.35 -11.84
CA ALA A 153 -6.66 -6.28 -11.16
C ALA A 153 -5.97 -6.90 -9.94
N LEU A 154 -6.52 -6.65 -8.75
CA LEU A 154 -6.03 -7.17 -7.48
C LEU A 154 -6.78 -8.44 -7.09
N ALA A 155 -6.11 -9.58 -7.16
CA ALA A 155 -6.64 -10.89 -6.78
C ALA A 155 -6.13 -11.36 -5.41
N GLY A 156 -6.82 -12.34 -4.83
CA GLY A 156 -6.47 -12.99 -3.57
C GLY A 156 -7.28 -12.51 -2.36
N ALA A 157 -7.13 -13.20 -1.24
CA ALA A 157 -7.84 -12.87 0.01
C ALA A 157 -7.58 -11.42 0.44
N PHE A 158 -6.35 -10.96 0.24
CA PHE A 158 -5.93 -9.58 0.46
C PHE A 158 -6.62 -8.57 -0.48
N GLY A 159 -6.79 -8.90 -1.76
CA GLY A 159 -7.36 -7.98 -2.76
C GLY A 159 -8.87 -7.83 -2.70
N SER A 160 -9.60 -8.71 -2.00
CA SER A 160 -11.07 -8.78 -2.10
C SER A 160 -11.82 -7.61 -1.45
N HIS A 161 -11.22 -6.97 -0.43
CA HIS A 161 -11.86 -5.92 0.38
C HIS A 161 -10.96 -4.71 0.59
N ILE A 162 -9.97 -4.51 -0.27
CA ILE A 162 -9.04 -3.39 -0.20
C ILE A 162 -9.66 -2.12 -0.80
N ASP A 163 -9.46 -0.97 -0.17
CA ASP A 163 -9.69 0.32 -0.81
C ASP A 163 -8.54 0.58 -1.79
N THR A 164 -8.85 0.51 -3.09
CA THR A 164 -7.84 0.60 -4.15
C THR A 164 -7.17 1.96 -4.19
N VAL A 165 -7.87 3.03 -3.83
CA VAL A 165 -7.29 4.38 -3.76
C VAL A 165 -6.25 4.45 -2.65
N ARG A 166 -6.54 3.94 -1.44
CA ARG A 166 -5.58 3.97 -0.31
C ARG A 166 -4.42 2.99 -0.54
N ALA A 167 -4.67 1.89 -1.25
CA ALA A 167 -3.60 1.01 -1.72
C ALA A 167 -2.62 1.74 -2.64
N THR A 168 -3.13 2.56 -3.57
CA THR A 168 -2.29 3.40 -4.45
C THR A 168 -1.58 4.50 -3.65
N VAL A 169 -2.25 5.17 -2.70
CA VAL A 169 -1.60 6.16 -1.80
C VAL A 169 -0.44 5.53 -1.03
N LEU A 170 -0.60 4.31 -0.50
CA LEU A 170 0.48 3.59 0.16
C LEU A 170 1.68 3.32 -0.77
N GLY A 171 1.45 3.33 -2.08
CA GLY A 171 2.40 2.91 -3.11
C GLY A 171 2.52 1.39 -3.19
N LEU A 172 1.42 0.68 -2.92
CA LEU A 172 1.37 -0.76 -3.07
C LEU A 172 1.43 -1.18 -4.54
N ILE A 173 0.85 -0.35 -5.39
CA ILE A 173 0.80 -0.50 -6.85
C ILE A 173 1.20 0.81 -7.53
N PRO A 174 1.72 0.76 -8.77
CA PRO A 174 1.94 1.96 -9.57
C PRO A 174 0.66 2.74 -9.85
N ASP A 175 0.83 4.00 -10.22
CA ASP A 175 -0.27 4.85 -10.64
C ASP A 175 -0.97 4.29 -11.88
N CYS A 176 -2.29 4.39 -11.86
CA CYS A 176 -3.20 4.00 -12.92
C CYS A 176 -4.47 4.85 -12.77
N VAL A 177 -5.31 4.88 -13.81
CA VAL A 177 -6.61 5.55 -13.71
C VAL A 177 -7.40 4.87 -12.58
N PRO A 178 -7.90 5.62 -11.56
CA PRO A 178 -8.52 5.00 -10.39
C PRO A 178 -9.70 4.07 -10.70
N SER A 179 -10.44 4.33 -11.78
CA SER A 179 -11.55 3.47 -12.24
C SER A 179 -11.10 2.11 -12.82
N GLU A 180 -9.83 2.00 -13.22
CA GLU A 180 -9.25 0.80 -13.82
C GLU A 180 -8.48 -0.06 -12.80
N VAL A 181 -8.48 0.35 -11.52
CA VAL A 181 -7.92 -0.43 -10.42
C VAL A 181 -9.05 -1.15 -9.69
N VAL A 182 -9.15 -2.46 -9.89
CA VAL A 182 -10.28 -3.27 -9.43
C VAL A 182 -9.87 -4.46 -8.57
N ALA A 183 -10.64 -4.72 -7.52
CA ALA A 183 -10.57 -5.94 -6.73
C ALA A 183 -11.34 -7.07 -7.44
N VAL A 184 -10.66 -8.17 -7.79
CA VAL A 184 -11.29 -9.30 -8.51
C VAL A 184 -11.51 -10.54 -7.64
N GLY A 185 -11.13 -10.47 -6.36
CA GLY A 185 -11.37 -11.53 -5.38
C GLY A 185 -10.54 -12.80 -5.64
N ASN A 186 -11.13 -13.97 -5.40
CA ASN A 186 -10.46 -15.26 -5.57
C ASN A 186 -10.41 -15.70 -7.05
N ALA A 187 -9.53 -15.06 -7.82
CA ALA A 187 -9.33 -15.37 -9.25
C ALA A 187 -8.89 -16.83 -9.50
N ALA A 188 -8.10 -17.42 -8.60
CA ALA A 188 -7.67 -18.82 -8.71
C ALA A 188 -8.87 -19.78 -8.60
N GLY A 189 -9.76 -19.55 -7.65
CA GLY A 189 -10.99 -20.33 -7.47
C GLY A 189 -11.95 -20.17 -8.67
N ALA A 190 -12.13 -18.93 -9.15
CA ALA A 190 -12.93 -18.66 -10.34
C ALA A 190 -12.37 -19.38 -11.58
N GLY A 191 -11.05 -19.29 -11.82
CA GLY A 191 -10.38 -19.98 -12.92
C GLY A 191 -10.50 -21.50 -12.84
N ALA A 192 -10.41 -22.08 -11.64
CA ALA A 192 -10.61 -23.51 -11.44
C ALA A 192 -12.04 -23.96 -11.80
N ALA A 193 -13.05 -23.19 -11.40
CA ALA A 193 -14.44 -23.46 -11.77
C ALA A 193 -14.67 -23.35 -13.29
N ILE A 194 -14.11 -22.34 -13.93
CA ILE A 194 -14.18 -22.17 -15.40
C ILE A 194 -13.56 -23.37 -16.11
N ALA A 195 -12.36 -23.78 -15.71
CA ALA A 195 -11.68 -24.93 -16.29
C ALA A 195 -12.43 -26.26 -16.02
N LEU A 196 -13.13 -26.38 -14.90
CA LEU A 196 -13.95 -27.55 -14.58
C LEU A 196 -15.19 -27.64 -15.48
N LEU A 197 -15.88 -26.52 -15.69
CA LEU A 197 -17.15 -26.44 -16.39
C LEU A 197 -17.04 -26.31 -17.92
N SER A 198 -15.88 -25.87 -18.43
CA SER A 198 -15.64 -25.68 -19.87
C SER A 198 -14.36 -26.36 -20.34
N GLY A 199 -14.51 -27.39 -21.17
CA GLY A 199 -13.38 -28.06 -21.82
C GLY A 199 -12.63 -27.18 -22.82
N ALA A 200 -13.31 -26.20 -23.42
CA ALA A 200 -12.67 -25.22 -24.31
C ALA A 200 -11.80 -24.24 -23.52
N ALA A 201 -12.35 -23.63 -22.45
CA ALA A 201 -11.60 -22.71 -21.60
C ALA A 201 -10.41 -23.41 -20.91
N ARG A 202 -10.57 -24.69 -20.54
CA ARG A 202 -9.45 -25.49 -20.01
C ARG A 202 -8.29 -25.58 -21.00
N ARG A 203 -8.55 -25.78 -22.29
CA ARG A 203 -7.50 -25.84 -23.32
C ARG A 203 -6.84 -24.48 -23.52
N GLU A 204 -7.64 -23.42 -23.58
CA GLU A 204 -7.15 -22.04 -23.66
C GLU A 204 -6.20 -21.71 -22.49
N ILE A 205 -6.59 -22.04 -21.26
CA ILE A 205 -5.72 -21.86 -20.07
C ILE A 205 -4.42 -22.65 -20.21
N GLN A 206 -4.47 -23.89 -20.74
CA GLN A 206 -3.26 -24.70 -20.95
C GLN A 206 -2.31 -24.09 -21.98
N GLU A 207 -2.86 -23.51 -23.06
CA GLU A 207 -2.09 -22.81 -24.09
C GLU A 207 -1.42 -21.55 -23.49
N VAL A 208 -2.19 -20.71 -22.80
CA VAL A 208 -1.68 -19.47 -22.17
C VAL A 208 -0.56 -19.75 -21.17
N VAL A 209 -0.66 -20.83 -20.38
CA VAL A 209 0.40 -21.19 -19.41
C VAL A 209 1.73 -21.49 -20.10
N GLY A 210 1.70 -22.00 -21.34
CA GLY A 210 2.91 -22.25 -22.14
C GLY A 210 3.67 -20.99 -22.54
N ASP A 211 2.97 -19.86 -22.60
CA ASP A 211 3.53 -18.57 -23.03
C ASP A 211 4.02 -17.70 -21.85
N ILE A 212 3.87 -18.17 -20.61
CA ILE A 212 4.30 -17.42 -19.42
C ILE A 212 5.83 -17.44 -19.30
N GLU A 213 6.44 -16.27 -19.44
CA GLU A 213 7.84 -16.05 -19.09
C GLU A 213 7.99 -15.72 -17.60
N LYS A 214 8.84 -16.48 -16.90
CA LYS A 214 9.16 -16.23 -15.49
C LYS A 214 10.39 -15.32 -15.38
N ILE A 215 10.20 -14.15 -14.80
CA ILE A 215 11.30 -13.25 -14.39
C ILE A 215 11.70 -13.56 -12.94
N GLU A 216 12.97 -13.88 -12.72
CA GLU A 216 13.51 -14.19 -11.39
C GLU A 216 14.09 -12.94 -10.73
N THR A 217 13.32 -12.33 -9.83
CA THR A 217 13.67 -11.04 -9.20
C THR A 217 15.02 -11.05 -8.51
N ALA A 218 15.47 -12.21 -7.99
CA ALA A 218 16.75 -12.34 -7.29
C ALA A 218 17.97 -12.18 -8.22
N LEU A 219 17.79 -12.36 -9.54
CA LEU A 219 18.84 -12.22 -10.54
C LEU A 219 18.84 -10.84 -11.20
N GLU A 220 17.82 -10.03 -10.95
CA GLU A 220 17.59 -8.75 -11.60
C GLU A 220 18.28 -7.61 -10.85
N PRO A 221 19.35 -6.99 -11.40
CA PRO A 221 20.09 -5.95 -10.70
C PRO A 221 19.23 -4.71 -10.38
N ALA A 222 18.22 -4.43 -11.21
CA ALA A 222 17.33 -3.28 -11.06
C ALA A 222 16.34 -3.45 -9.89
N PHE A 223 16.07 -4.68 -9.44
CA PHE A 223 15.06 -4.93 -8.40
C PHE A 223 15.39 -4.19 -7.10
N GLN A 224 16.66 -4.16 -6.69
CA GLN A 224 17.08 -3.47 -5.48
C GLN A 224 16.91 -1.94 -5.58
N GLU A 225 17.17 -1.33 -6.75
CA GLU A 225 16.95 0.11 -6.95
C GLU A 225 15.46 0.43 -6.85
N HIS A 226 14.61 -0.34 -7.55
CA HIS A 226 13.15 -0.19 -7.49
C HIS A 226 12.60 -0.39 -6.07
N PHE A 227 13.12 -1.37 -5.33
CA PHE A 227 12.73 -1.63 -3.95
C PHE A 227 13.04 -0.43 -3.04
N VAL A 228 14.26 0.12 -3.14
CA VAL A 228 14.70 1.23 -2.30
C VAL A 228 13.91 2.52 -2.58
N ASP A 229 13.55 2.77 -3.83
CA ASP A 229 12.71 3.92 -4.19
C ASP A 229 11.24 3.72 -3.80
N ALA A 230 10.76 2.48 -3.83
CA ALA A 230 9.43 2.10 -3.39
C ALA A 230 9.25 2.03 -1.88
N MET A 231 10.29 2.26 -1.06
CA MET A 231 10.14 2.37 0.40
C MET A 231 9.39 3.64 0.84
N ALA A 232 9.57 4.75 0.11
CA ALA A 232 8.87 6.00 0.40
C ALA A 232 7.40 5.93 -0.01
N VAL A 233 6.49 6.64 0.65
CA VAL A 233 5.04 6.67 0.40
C VAL A 233 4.67 7.93 -0.39
N PRO A 234 3.97 7.83 -1.54
CA PRO A 234 3.66 6.59 -2.27
C PRO A 234 4.91 5.98 -2.93
N HIS A 235 5.81 6.80 -3.46
CA HIS A 235 7.11 6.39 -4.02
C HIS A 235 8.10 7.56 -3.94
N ARG A 236 9.40 7.32 -4.00
CA ARG A 236 10.41 8.39 -3.92
C ARG A 236 10.41 9.30 -5.17
N THR A 237 10.23 8.71 -6.33
CA THR A 237 10.52 9.35 -7.63
C THR A 237 9.40 9.21 -8.66
N ALA A 238 8.38 8.39 -8.39
CA ALA A 238 7.33 8.11 -9.36
C ALA A 238 6.19 9.10 -9.16
N ASP A 239 5.64 9.59 -10.27
CA ASP A 239 4.50 10.49 -10.26
C ASP A 239 3.19 9.69 -10.16
N TYR A 240 2.16 10.31 -9.58
CA TYR A 240 0.84 9.71 -9.40
C TYR A 240 -0.30 10.59 -9.98
N PRO A 241 -0.25 10.96 -11.27
CA PRO A 241 -1.25 11.83 -11.88
C PRO A 241 -2.68 11.27 -11.83
N GLY A 242 -2.86 9.96 -11.93
CA GLY A 242 -4.15 9.28 -11.82
C GLY A 242 -4.72 9.43 -10.41
N LEU A 243 -3.93 9.14 -9.38
CA LEU A 243 -4.31 9.34 -7.98
C LEU A 243 -4.65 10.81 -7.67
N SER A 244 -3.89 11.76 -8.22
CA SER A 244 -4.13 13.20 -8.05
C SER A 244 -5.46 13.68 -8.66
N THR A 245 -6.15 12.87 -9.47
CA THR A 245 -7.50 13.22 -9.96
C THR A 245 -8.60 13.00 -8.92
N VAL A 246 -8.33 12.24 -7.86
CA VAL A 246 -9.32 11.86 -6.84
C VAL A 246 -8.94 12.29 -5.42
N LEU A 247 -7.67 12.64 -5.18
CA LEU A 247 -7.16 13.08 -3.88
C LEU A 247 -6.09 14.16 -4.04
N ASP A 248 -6.06 15.09 -3.09
CA ASP A 248 -4.94 16.02 -2.92
C ASP A 248 -3.81 15.30 -2.17
N LEU A 249 -2.65 15.16 -2.81
CA LEU A 249 -1.49 14.50 -2.21
C LEU A 249 -0.62 15.53 -1.46
N PRO A 250 -0.03 15.18 -0.31
CA PRO A 250 0.93 16.03 0.37
C PRO A 250 2.09 16.40 -0.56
N GLU A 251 2.58 17.65 -0.47
CA GLU A 251 3.73 18.08 -1.26
C GLU A 251 4.96 17.21 -0.91
N HIS A 252 5.53 16.56 -1.92
CA HIS A 252 6.83 15.92 -1.75
C HIS A 252 7.89 17.01 -1.60
N PRO A 253 8.77 16.96 -0.58
CA PRO A 253 9.96 17.78 -0.59
C PRO A 253 10.75 17.39 -1.84
N SER A 254 10.75 18.28 -2.84
CA SER A 254 11.35 18.02 -4.13
C SER A 254 12.79 17.58 -3.92
N THR A 255 13.17 16.41 -4.42
CA THR A 255 14.58 16.03 -4.57
C THR A 255 15.18 16.80 -5.75
N GLY A 256 15.14 18.13 -5.65
CA GLY A 256 15.80 19.06 -6.56
C GLY A 256 17.30 18.88 -6.45
N GLY A 257 17.88 18.02 -7.30
CA GLY A 257 19.34 17.93 -7.46
C GLY A 257 19.90 16.66 -8.09
N ALA A 258 19.18 15.53 -8.07
CA ALA A 258 19.77 14.25 -8.51
C ALA A 258 19.59 13.95 -10.02
N THR A 259 18.50 14.41 -10.62
CA THR A 259 18.10 14.04 -12.00
C THR A 259 18.88 14.76 -13.09
N GLU A 260 19.33 16.01 -12.87
CA GLU A 260 20.16 16.73 -13.86
C GLU A 260 21.55 16.12 -14.02
N ASN A 261 22.14 15.58 -12.95
CA ASN A 261 23.50 15.06 -12.98
C ASN A 261 23.61 13.66 -13.60
N ARG A 262 22.54 12.84 -13.55
CA ARG A 262 22.50 11.51 -14.19
C ARG A 262 22.36 11.61 -15.72
N ARG A 263 21.62 12.58 -16.27
CA ARG A 263 21.49 12.76 -17.73
C ARG A 263 22.77 13.25 -18.41
N ARG A 264 23.61 14.04 -17.72
CA ARG A 264 24.89 14.53 -18.29
C ARG A 264 25.98 13.47 -18.43
N ARG A 265 25.95 12.39 -17.64
CA ARG A 265 26.99 11.33 -17.67
C ARG A 265 26.80 10.28 -18.78
N ARG A 266 25.68 10.27 -19.51
CA ARG A 266 25.34 9.25 -20.53
C ARG A 266 25.61 9.65 -22.00
N ARG A 267 26.41 10.69 -22.27
CA ARG A 267 26.91 10.96 -23.63
C ARG A 267 28.36 10.45 -23.78
N PRO A 268 28.63 9.44 -24.62
CA PRO A 268 30.01 9.14 -25.01
C PRO A 268 30.51 10.29 -25.90
N ARG A 269 31.67 10.87 -25.56
CA ARG A 269 32.43 11.70 -26.50
C ARG A 269 32.82 10.79 -27.67
N ARG A 270 32.26 11.03 -28.86
CA ARG A 270 32.87 10.58 -30.11
C ARG A 270 34.16 11.39 -30.28
N GLU A 271 35.30 10.74 -30.13
CA GLU A 271 36.55 11.26 -30.67
C GLU A 271 36.51 11.09 -32.19
N GLU A 272 36.53 12.22 -32.89
CA GLU A 272 36.77 12.30 -34.32
C GLU A 272 38.23 11.93 -34.58
N ALA A 273 38.45 10.79 -35.23
CA ALA A 273 39.69 10.55 -35.94
C ALA A 273 39.61 11.27 -37.29
N SER A 274 40.52 12.21 -37.55
CA SER A 274 40.83 12.69 -38.89
C SER A 274 42.32 12.99 -39.01
N GLN A 275 42.93 12.19 -39.90
CA GLN A 275 44.14 12.40 -40.71
C GLN A 275 45.49 12.52 -39.99
#